data_AF-A0A2C6C5V6-F1
#
_entry.id   AF-A0A2C6C5V6-F1
#
_cell.length_a   1.000
_cell.length_b   1.000
_cell.length_c   1.000
_cell.angle_alpha   90.00
_cell.angle_beta   90.00
_cell.angle_gamma   90.00
#
_symmetry.space_group_name_H-M   'P 1'
#
loop_
_entity.id
_entity.type
_entity.pdbx_description
1 polymer ?
#
loop_
_entity_poly.entity_id
_entity_poly.type
_entity_poly.pdbx_seq_one_letter_code
_entity_poly.pdbx_strand_id
1 'polypeptide(L)' 'MEKDLYFKDEEAKYIFYLVEIGGKIQMDLLGIKRIHYINKDMAKSWYEEIKNKIMDSKHPKLMEAMKELEKIYKGMK' A
#
# COMPACT_ATOMS: atom_id res chain seq x y z
N MET A 1 16.97 -6.66 10.87
CA MET A 1 16.30 -6.17 9.66
C MET A 1 17.36 -5.61 8.75
N GLU A 2 17.36 -6.02 7.49
CA GLU A 2 18.28 -5.51 6.47
C GLU A 2 17.99 -4.03 6.21
N LYS A 3 19.05 -3.22 6.05
CA LYS A 3 18.91 -1.77 5.88
C LYS A 3 18.45 -1.47 4.46
N ASP A 4 17.32 -0.79 4.33
CA ASP A 4 16.83 -0.29 3.05
C ASP A 4 17.81 0.78 2.52
N LEU A 5 18.39 0.55 1.34
CA LEU A 5 19.38 1.45 0.72
C LEU A 5 18.74 2.47 -0.22
N TYR A 6 17.47 2.27 -0.59
CA TYR A 6 16.81 3.05 -1.63
C TYR A 6 15.76 4.02 -1.05
N PHE A 7 15.13 3.66 0.07
CA PHE A 7 14.12 4.50 0.71
C PHE A 7 14.60 5.05 2.05
N LYS A 8 14.22 6.31 2.33
CA LYS A 8 14.53 6.98 3.60
C LYS A 8 13.86 6.33 4.82
N ASP A 9 12.65 5.81 4.63
CA ASP A 9 11.82 5.18 5.65
C ASP A 9 10.77 4.28 4.99
N GLU A 10 10.11 3.47 5.81
CA GLU A 10 9.09 2.53 5.36
C GLU A 10 7.85 3.24 4.79
N GLU A 11 7.46 4.36 5.39
CA GLU A 11 6.29 5.14 4.95
C GLU A 11 6.47 5.64 3.50
N ALA A 12 7.63 6.25 3.20
CA ALA A 12 7.94 6.76 1.86
C ALA A 12 8.01 5.64 0.82
N LYS A 13 8.45 4.44 1.20
CA LYS A 13 8.44 3.26 0.33
C LYS A 13 7.02 2.85 -0.05
N TYR A 14 6.12 2.72 0.93
CA TYR A 14 4.73 2.37 0.65
C TYR A 14 3.99 3.45 -0.14
N ILE A 15 4.26 4.73 0.14
CA ILE A 15 3.72 5.85 -0.65
C ILE A 15 4.21 5.78 -2.09
N PHE A 16 5.51 5.50 -2.31
CA PHE A 16 6.05 5.31 -3.65
C PHE A 16 5.36 4.15 -4.39
N TYR A 17 5.15 3.00 -3.73
CA TYR A 17 4.43 1.86 -4.32
C TYR A 17 2.99 2.22 -4.69
N LEU A 18 2.29 3.00 -3.87
CA LEU A 18 0.90 3.39 -4.11
C LEU A 18 0.75 4.42 -5.24
N VAL A 19 1.69 5.36 -5.37
CA VAL A 19 1.53 6.51 -6.27
C VAL A 19 2.29 6.37 -7.59
N GLU A 20 3.52 5.86 -7.56
CA GLU A 20 4.40 5.87 -8.74
C GLU A 20 4.38 4.56 -9.53
N ILE A 21 4.00 3.46 -8.88
CA ILE A 21 3.99 2.14 -9.50
C ILE A 21 2.57 1.75 -9.88
N GLY A 22 2.38 1.24 -11.09
CA GLY A 22 1.10 0.73 -11.57
C GLY A 22 1.12 -0.75 -11.92
N GLY A 23 -0.07 -1.30 -12.13
CA GLY A 23 -0.27 -2.65 -12.69
C GLY A 23 0.22 -3.78 -11.77
N LYS A 24 0.67 -4.88 -12.37
CA LYS A 24 1.05 -6.09 -11.63
C LYS A 24 2.21 -5.85 -10.65
N ILE A 25 3.17 -5.02 -11.02
CA ILE A 25 4.34 -4.73 -10.17
C ILE A 25 3.89 -4.06 -8.87
N GLN A 26 2.95 -3.11 -8.95
CA GLN A 26 2.35 -2.49 -7.76
C GLN A 26 1.73 -3.54 -6.84
N MET A 27 0.94 -4.46 -7.41
CA MET A 27 0.29 -5.51 -6.64
C MET A 27 1.29 -6.43 -5.94
N ASP A 28 2.35 -6.84 -6.66
CA ASP A 28 3.39 -7.70 -6.11
C ASP A 28 4.13 -7.01 -4.95
N LEU A 29 4.48 -5.72 -5.09
CA LEU A 29 5.16 -4.93 -4.06
C LEU A 29 4.28 -4.66 -2.83
N LEU A 30 2.97 -4.47 -3.03
CA LEU A 30 2.00 -4.29 -1.95
C LEU A 30 1.55 -5.62 -1.33
N GLY A 31 2.07 -6.76 -1.79
CA GLY A 31 1.71 -8.09 -1.28
C GLY A 31 0.28 -8.52 -1.63
N ILE A 32 -0.36 -7.89 -2.61
CA ILE A 32 -1.73 -8.17 -3.01
C ILE A 32 -1.77 -9.50 -3.78
N LYS A 33 -2.32 -10.50 -3.12
CA LYS A 33 -2.57 -11.85 -3.67
C LYS A 33 -4.06 -12.09 -3.93
N ARG A 34 -4.36 -13.15 -4.70
CA ARG A 34 -5.73 -13.60 -5.01
C ARG A 34 -6.63 -13.73 -3.78
N ILE A 35 -6.09 -14.14 -2.62
CA ILE A 35 -6.86 -14.30 -1.38
C ILE A 35 -7.56 -13.01 -0.94
N HIS A 36 -6.96 -11.84 -1.19
CA HIS A 36 -7.55 -10.55 -0.83
C HIS A 36 -8.78 -10.21 -1.69
N TYR A 37 -8.96 -10.86 -2.85
CA TYR A 37 -10.16 -10.71 -3.69
C TYR A 37 -11.25 -11.74 -3.37
N ILE A 38 -10.97 -12.70 -2.47
CA ILE A 38 -11.90 -13.80 -2.14
C ILE A 38 -12.35 -13.68 -0.67
N ASN A 39 -11.47 -13.22 0.21
CA ASN A 39 -11.73 -13.11 1.64
C ASN A 39 -11.68 -11.63 2.07
N LYS A 40 -12.84 -11.11 2.49
CA LYS A 40 -13.02 -9.72 2.92
C LYS A 40 -12.23 -9.37 4.17
N ASP A 41 -12.08 -10.30 5.10
CA ASP A 41 -11.30 -10.07 6.32
C ASP A 41 -9.82 -9.94 5.99
N MET A 42 -9.32 -10.74 5.06
CA MET A 42 -7.94 -10.61 4.56
C MET A 42 -7.74 -9.30 3.81
N ALA A 43 -8.70 -8.90 2.97
CA ALA A 43 -8.67 -7.61 2.27
C ALA A 43 -8.62 -6.42 3.24
N LYS A 44 -9.50 -6.46 4.26
CA LYS A 44 -9.59 -5.42 5.28
C LYS A 44 -8.32 -5.36 6.14
N SER A 45 -7.79 -6.52 6.54
CA SER A 45 -6.55 -6.59 7.30
C SER A 45 -5.39 -5.99 6.51
N TRP A 46 -5.27 -6.31 5.22
CA TRP A 46 -4.27 -5.71 4.33
C TRP A 46 -4.45 -4.19 4.24
N TYR A 47 -5.67 -3.71 4.02
CA TYR A 47 -5.95 -2.28 3.90
C TYR A 47 -5.56 -1.51 5.17
N GLU A 48 -5.96 -1.99 6.35
CA GLU A 48 -5.62 -1.34 7.62
C GLU A 48 -4.11 -1.42 7.91
N GLU A 49 -3.43 -2.52 7.55
CA GLU A 49 -1.97 -2.63 7.69
C GLU A 49 -1.25 -1.55 6.87
N ILE A 50 -1.57 -1.43 5.57
CA ILE A 50 -0.93 -0.44 4.70
C ILE A 50 -1.28 0.98 5.15
N LYS A 51 -2.53 1.22 5.53
CA LYS A 51 -3.00 2.53 6.03
C LYS A 51 -2.22 2.95 7.28
N ASN A 52 -2.08 2.06 8.27
CA ASN A 52 -1.36 2.33 9.51
C ASN A 52 0.13 2.63 9.26
N LYS A 53 0.74 2.03 8.23
CA LYS A 53 2.13 2.31 7.84
C LYS A 53 2.34 3.70 7.24
N ILE A 54 1.29 4.38 6.75
CA ILE A 54 1.45 5.66 6.06
C ILE A 54 0.67 6.81 6.70
N MET A 55 -0.32 6.53 7.57
CA MET A 55 -1.30 7.54 8.02
C MET A 55 -0.71 8.75 8.75
N ASP A 56 0.39 8.58 9.46
CA ASP A 56 1.05 9.65 10.20
C ASP A 56 2.25 10.27 9.43
N SER A 57 2.42 9.86 8.15
CA SER A 57 3.55 10.30 7.35
C SER A 57 3.49 11.78 7.03
N LYS A 58 4.64 12.46 7.11
CA LYS A 58 4.79 13.86 6.66
C LYS A 58 5.06 13.97 5.15
N HIS A 59 4.98 12.87 4.40
CA HIS A 59 5.26 12.87 2.97
C HIS A 59 4.23 13.69 2.20
N PRO A 60 4.63 14.56 1.25
CA PRO A 60 3.72 15.47 0.55
C PRO A 60 2.64 14.75 -0.27
N LYS A 61 2.91 13.50 -0.67
CA LYS A 61 1.97 12.65 -1.43
C LYS A 61 1.08 11.75 -0.56
N LEU A 62 1.00 11.96 0.76
CA LEU A 62 0.20 11.12 1.65
C LEU A 62 -1.28 11.04 1.21
N MET A 63 -1.90 12.18 0.90
CA MET A 63 -3.32 12.21 0.49
C MET A 63 -3.56 11.43 -0.82
N GLU A 64 -2.62 11.54 -1.76
CA GLU A 64 -2.67 10.80 -3.03
C GLU A 64 -2.54 9.29 -2.79
N ALA A 65 -1.58 8.89 -1.95
CA ALA A 65 -1.39 7.50 -1.56
C ALA A 65 -2.62 6.90 -0.85
N MET A 66 -3.25 7.65 0.07
CA MET A 66 -4.49 7.23 0.72
C MET A 66 -5.64 7.02 -0.27
N LYS A 67 -5.77 7.91 -1.26
CA LYS A 67 -6.78 7.79 -2.31
C LYS A 67 -6.55 6.57 -3.19
N GLU A 68 -5.32 6.30 -3.58
CA GLU A 68 -5.00 5.09 -4.36
C GLU A 68 -5.17 3.81 -3.54
N LEU A 69 -4.79 3.82 -2.25
CA LEU A 69 -5.04 2.72 -1.33
C LEU A 69 -6.55 2.39 -1.22
N GLU A 70 -7.39 3.40 -1.04
CA GLU A 70 -8.84 3.23 -0.97
C GLU A 70 -9.42 2.70 -2.30
N LYS A 71 -8.91 3.19 -3.44
CA LYS A 71 -9.32 2.73 -4.77
C LYS A 71 -8.95 1.26 -4.99
N ILE A 72 -7.75 0.84 -4.61
CA ILE A 72 -7.32 -0.55 -4.69
C ILE A 72 -8.21 -1.43 -3.81
N TYR A 73 -8.45 -1.03 -2.56
CA TYR A 73 -9.29 -1.76 -1.63
C TYR A 73 -10.75 -1.90 -2.12
N LYS A 74 -11.33 -0.83 -2.68
CA LYS A 74 -12.66 -0.87 -3.30
C LYS A 74 -12.74 -1.82 -4.51
N GLY A 75 -11.61 -2.11 -5.16
CA GLY A 75 -11.49 -3.11 -6.21
C GLY A 75 -11.51 -4.56 -5.70
N MET A 76 -11.29 -4.77 -4.40
CA MET A 76 -11.41 -6.08 -3.72
C MET A 76 -12.88 -6.25 -3.28
N LYS A 77 -13.60 -7.19 -3.89
CA LYS A 77 -15.06 -7.37 -3.69
C LYS A 77 -15.44 -8.08 -2.40
#